data_AF-A0A511Z3M7-F1
#
_entry.id   AF-A0A511Z3M7-F1
#
_cell.length_a   1.000
_cell.length_b   1.000
_cell.length_c   1.000
_cell.angle_alpha   90.00
_cell.angle_beta   90.00
_cell.angle_gamma   90.00
#
_symmetry.space_group_name_H-M   'P 1'
#
loop_
_entity.id
_entity.type
_entity.pdbx_description
1 polymer ?
#
loop_
_entity_poly.entity_id
_entity_poly.type
_entity_poly.pdbx_seq_one_letter_code
_entity_poly.pdbx_strand_id
1 'polypeptide(L)'
;MKPYQYRFEKVLTYREQEKTETEIEYKKAVDSFETVATELYDLLKKKEEVTAEQQEKMKKGFYVNDIHQYGRFMESLEKRIDSLQQAVIKARSKMNWFEEKLLEKTIEVKKFEKMKEKDQEHYRIEMEQAEASLMDELTTSKFHRKETGW
;
A
#
# COMPACT_ATOMS: atom_id res chain seq x y z
N MET A 1 -38.46 13.59 -4.64
CA MET A 1 -37.62 12.37 -4.76
C MET A 1 -36.48 12.49 -3.77
N LYS A 2 -36.26 11.51 -2.88
CA LYS A 2 -35.10 11.57 -1.98
C LYS A 2 -33.82 11.28 -2.79
N PRO A 3 -32.69 11.94 -2.50
CA PRO A 3 -31.42 11.61 -3.15
C PRO A 3 -30.99 10.19 -2.77
N TYR A 4 -30.35 9.48 -3.72
CA TYR A 4 -29.80 8.14 -3.46
C TYR A 4 -28.84 8.17 -2.28
N GLN A 5 -29.00 7.23 -1.36
CA GLN A 5 -28.12 7.08 -0.21
C GLN A 5 -27.77 5.61 -0.02
N TYR A 6 -26.48 5.30 -0.22
CA TYR A 6 -25.98 3.96 0.00
C TYR A 6 -26.03 3.58 1.49
N ARG A 7 -26.65 2.45 1.81
CA ARG A 7 -26.86 2.02 3.20
C ARG A 7 -25.55 1.79 3.99
N PHE A 8 -24.47 1.44 3.29
CA PHE A 8 -23.17 1.16 3.91
C PHE A 8 -22.14 2.29 3.71
N GLU A 9 -22.57 3.51 3.39
CA GLU A 9 -21.66 4.64 3.13
C GLU A 9 -20.66 4.86 4.29
N LYS A 10 -21.16 4.86 5.54
CA LYS A 10 -20.29 5.02 6.72
C LYS A 10 -19.26 3.90 6.86
N VAL A 11 -19.62 2.67 6.48
CA VAL A 11 -18.70 1.53 6.54
C VAL A 11 -17.63 1.67 5.47
N LEU A 12 -18.02 2.07 4.24
CA LEU A 12 -17.09 2.34 3.15
C LEU A 12 -16.07 3.42 3.55
N THR A 13 -16.54 4.57 4.06
CA THR A 13 -15.65 5.65 4.51
C THR A 13 -14.68 5.20 5.60
N TYR A 14 -15.15 4.41 6.58
CA TYR A 14 -14.28 3.87 7.62
C TYR A 14 -13.20 2.94 7.04
N ARG A 15 -13.56 2.05 6.09
CA ARG A 15 -12.59 1.15 5.45
C ARG A 15 -11.59 1.89 4.57
N GLU A 16 -12.01 2.96 3.88
CA GLU A 16 -11.11 3.85 3.13
C GLU A 16 -10.09 4.53 4.04
N GLN A 17 -10.53 4.96 5.23
CA GLN A 17 -9.65 5.52 6.24
C GLN A 17 -8.63 4.47 6.73
N GLU A 18 -9.09 3.26 7.10
CA GLU A 18 -8.18 2.19 7.53
C GLU A 18 -7.15 1.82 6.44
N LYS A 19 -7.58 1.80 5.17
CA LYS A 19 -6.68 1.57 4.03
C LYS A 19 -5.62 2.67 3.95
N THR A 20 -6.03 3.94 4.06
CA THR A 20 -5.13 5.10 4.02
C THR A 20 -4.11 5.05 5.17
N GLU A 21 -4.56 4.73 6.39
CA GLU A 21 -3.68 4.56 7.54
C GLU A 21 -2.68 3.42 7.33
N THR A 22 -3.13 2.30 6.78
CA THR A 22 -2.26 1.16 6.45
C THR A 22 -1.26 1.51 5.35
N GLU A 23 -1.66 2.31 4.35
CA GLU A 23 -0.76 2.78 3.28
C GLU A 23 0.35 3.68 3.82
N ILE A 24 0.03 4.55 4.78
CA ILE A 24 1.04 5.40 5.46
C ILE A 24 2.05 4.52 6.21
N GLU A 25 1.59 3.52 6.96
CA GLU A 25 2.48 2.61 7.68
C GLU A 25 3.32 1.74 6.76
N TYR A 26 2.76 1.31 5.62
CA TYR A 26 3.52 0.61 4.58
C TYR A 26 4.64 1.49 4.03
N LYS A 27 4.37 2.75 3.67
CA LYS A 27 5.39 3.70 3.19
C LYS A 27 6.52 3.88 4.21
N LYS A 28 6.17 4.09 5.49
CA LYS A 28 7.18 4.16 6.57
C LYS A 28 8.03 2.88 6.67
N ALA A 29 7.43 1.71 6.46
CA ALA A 29 8.15 0.44 6.48
C ALA A 29 9.09 0.29 5.27
N VAL A 30 8.68 0.75 4.09
CA VAL A 30 9.52 0.84 2.88
C VAL A 30 10.71 1.77 3.14
N ASP A 31 10.48 3.00 3.60
CA ASP A 31 11.53 3.99 3.87
C ASP A 31 12.55 3.45 4.88
N SER A 32 12.07 2.77 5.94
CA SER A 32 12.93 2.14 6.93
C SER A 32 13.74 0.99 6.36
N PHE A 33 13.17 0.19 5.45
CA PHE A 33 13.89 -0.88 4.77
C PHE A 33 14.97 -0.32 3.84
N GLU A 34 14.63 0.67 3.01
CA GLU A 34 15.56 1.31 2.09
C GLU A 34 16.73 1.96 2.82
N THR A 35 16.46 2.65 3.93
CA THR A 35 17.51 3.28 4.75
C THR A 35 18.53 2.26 5.25
N VAL A 36 18.05 1.17 5.87
CA VAL A 36 18.93 0.14 6.45
C VAL A 36 19.63 -0.68 5.35
N ALA A 37 18.95 -0.95 4.25
CA ALA A 37 19.54 -1.63 3.09
C ALA A 37 20.66 -0.80 2.45
N THR A 38 20.48 0.53 2.38
CA THR A 38 21.50 1.45 1.87
C THR A 38 22.71 1.48 2.79
N GLU A 39 22.52 1.55 4.11
CA GLU A 39 23.65 1.49 5.07
C GLU A 39 24.43 0.17 4.94
N LEU A 40 23.73 -0.95 4.76
CA LEU A 40 24.36 -2.25 4.52
C LEU A 40 25.18 -2.24 3.22
N TYR A 41 24.61 -1.73 2.13
CA TYR A 41 25.29 -1.61 0.85
C TYR A 41 26.59 -0.79 0.96
N ASP A 42 26.53 0.37 1.61
CA ASP A 42 27.68 1.24 1.79
C ASP A 42 28.80 0.56 2.60
N LEU A 43 28.43 -0.21 3.63
CA LEU A 43 29.41 -0.96 4.43
C LEU A 43 30.03 -2.14 3.67
N LEU A 44 29.25 -2.84 2.85
CA LEU A 44 29.78 -3.89 1.97
C LEU A 44 30.76 -3.30 0.96
N LYS A 45 30.40 -2.19 0.33
CA LYS A 45 31.29 -1.48 -0.59
C LYS A 45 32.58 -1.02 0.11
N LYS A 46 32.47 -0.47 1.31
CA LYS A 46 33.63 -0.10 2.13
C LYS A 46 34.51 -1.30 2.46
N LYS A 47 33.94 -2.49 2.71
CA LYS A 47 34.69 -3.74 2.91
C LYS A 47 35.55 -4.06 1.70
N GLU A 48 34.96 -3.98 0.51
CA GLU A 48 35.64 -4.28 -0.75
C GLU A 48 36.80 -3.31 -1.00
N GLU A 49 36.56 -2.01 -0.82
CA GLU A 49 37.58 -0.96 -0.98
C GLU A 49 38.78 -1.18 -0.03
N VAL A 50 38.51 -1.47 1.25
CA VAL A 50 39.54 -1.70 2.27
C VAL A 50 40.34 -2.97 1.98
N THR A 51 39.66 -4.02 1.49
CA THR A 51 40.31 -5.28 1.11
C THR A 51 41.23 -5.08 -0.09
N ALA A 52 40.78 -4.32 -1.09
CA ALA A 52 41.59 -3.98 -2.26
C ALA A 52 42.82 -3.14 -1.87
N GLU A 53 42.65 -2.12 -1.01
CA GLU A 53 43.76 -1.30 -0.51
C GLU A 53 44.79 -2.15 0.25
N GLN A 54 44.32 -3.07 1.11
CA GLN A 54 45.18 -3.97 1.85
C GLN A 54 45.99 -4.86 0.90
N GLN A 55 45.36 -5.45 -0.11
CA GLN A 55 46.04 -6.30 -1.11
C GLN A 55 47.13 -5.54 -1.86
N GLU A 56 46.88 -4.29 -2.25
CA GLU A 56 47.90 -3.47 -2.93
C GLU A 56 49.08 -3.11 -2.03
N LYS A 57 48.83 -2.78 -0.77
CA LYS A 57 49.89 -2.51 0.19
C LYS A 57 50.74 -3.76 0.47
N MET A 58 50.13 -4.94 0.52
CA MET A 58 50.86 -6.20 0.74
C MET A 58 51.89 -6.49 -0.36
N LYS A 59 51.66 -6.05 -1.60
CA LYS A 59 52.61 -6.22 -2.73
C LYS A 59 53.90 -5.40 -2.58
N LYS A 60 53.87 -4.29 -1.81
CA LYS A 60 54.99 -3.34 -1.69
C LYS A 60 55.83 -3.54 -0.43
N GLY A 61 55.42 -4.44 0.46
CA GLY A 61 55.99 -4.62 1.80
C GLY A 61 55.10 -3.98 2.86
N PHE A 62 54.93 -4.69 3.98
CA PHE A 62 53.90 -4.39 4.97
C PHE A 62 54.49 -4.43 6.38
N TYR A 63 54.28 -3.40 7.19
CA TYR A 63 54.70 -3.43 8.60
C TYR A 63 53.75 -4.34 9.38
N VAL A 64 54.29 -5.14 10.30
CA VAL A 64 53.49 -6.07 11.13
C VAL A 64 52.38 -5.33 11.90
N ASN A 65 52.65 -4.10 12.35
CA ASN A 65 51.67 -3.30 13.08
C ASN A 65 50.45 -2.93 12.22
N ASP A 66 50.66 -2.66 10.92
CA ASP A 66 49.58 -2.39 9.98
C ASP A 66 48.68 -3.63 9.82
N ILE A 67 49.24 -4.85 9.86
CA ILE A 67 48.46 -6.10 9.70
C ILE A 67 47.44 -6.21 10.83
N HIS A 68 47.89 -5.95 12.05
CA HIS A 68 47.03 -5.98 13.23
C HIS A 68 45.98 -4.87 13.22
N GLN A 69 46.28 -3.70 12.66
CA GLN A 69 45.31 -2.62 12.52
C GLN A 69 44.22 -2.96 11.50
N TYR A 70 44.61 -3.46 10.32
CA TYR A 70 43.67 -3.92 9.29
C TYR A 70 42.79 -5.06 9.78
N GLY A 71 43.36 -6.05 10.47
CA GLY A 71 42.60 -7.18 11.03
C GLY A 71 41.51 -6.72 12.01
N ARG A 72 41.86 -5.85 12.97
CA ARG A 72 40.89 -5.30 13.93
C ARG A 72 39.81 -4.47 13.25
N PHE A 73 40.20 -3.65 12.27
CA PHE A 73 39.24 -2.85 11.51
C PHE A 73 38.28 -3.74 10.70
N MET A 74 38.79 -4.76 10.01
CA MET A 74 37.99 -5.72 9.25
C MET A 74 37.00 -6.45 10.15
N GLU A 75 37.44 -6.95 11.30
CA GLU A 75 36.57 -7.62 12.27
C GLU A 75 35.45 -6.70 12.77
N SER A 76 35.75 -5.43 13.03
CA SER A 76 34.73 -4.45 13.44
C SER A 76 33.72 -4.17 12.32
N LEU A 77 34.18 -4.14 11.08
CA LEU A 77 33.36 -3.89 9.90
C LEU A 77 32.43 -5.09 9.63
N GLU A 78 32.94 -6.31 9.77
CA GLU A 78 32.15 -7.55 9.66
C GLU A 78 31.07 -7.64 10.73
N LYS A 79 31.39 -7.37 12.01
CA LYS A 79 30.39 -7.35 13.09
C LYS A 79 29.26 -6.36 12.81
N ARG A 80 29.59 -5.20 12.21
CA ARG A 80 28.57 -4.21 11.85
C ARG A 80 27.74 -4.65 10.65
N ILE A 81 28.35 -5.25 9.64
CA ILE A 81 27.64 -5.87 8.50
C ILE A 81 26.66 -6.93 9.00
N ASP A 82 27.09 -7.84 9.87
CA ASP A 82 26.22 -8.89 10.41
C ASP A 82 25.00 -8.30 11.14
N SER A 83 25.24 -7.26 11.96
CA SER A 83 24.16 -6.57 12.66
C SER A 83 23.15 -5.90 11.71
N LEU A 84 23.64 -5.28 10.63
CA LEU A 84 22.81 -4.62 9.64
C LEU A 84 22.06 -5.63 8.75
N GLN A 85 22.67 -6.76 8.40
CA GLN A 85 21.97 -7.82 7.68
C GLN A 85 20.75 -8.31 8.46
N GLN A 86 20.89 -8.51 9.78
CA GLN A 86 19.76 -8.85 10.64
C GLN A 86 18.70 -7.73 10.69
N ALA A 87 19.14 -6.46 10.71
CA ALA A 87 18.23 -5.32 10.67
C ALA A 87 17.47 -5.23 9.33
N VAL A 88 18.14 -5.45 8.19
CA VAL A 88 17.53 -5.50 6.86
C VAL A 88 16.48 -6.60 6.78
N ILE A 89 16.78 -7.81 7.27
CA ILE A 89 15.83 -8.92 7.30
C ILE A 89 14.57 -8.53 8.08
N LYS A 90 14.75 -7.96 9.28
CA LYS A 90 13.62 -7.50 10.11
C LYS A 90 12.81 -6.40 9.43
N ALA A 91 13.47 -5.40 8.85
CA ALA A 91 12.82 -4.31 8.14
C ALA A 91 12.03 -4.82 6.93
N ARG A 92 12.61 -5.75 6.16
CA ARG A 92 11.94 -6.40 5.03
C ARG A 92 10.72 -7.21 5.46
N SER A 93 10.82 -7.99 6.53
CA SER A 93 9.68 -8.73 7.06
C SER A 93 8.55 -7.79 7.50
N LYS A 94 8.88 -6.67 8.15
CA LYS A 94 7.91 -5.64 8.53
C LYS A 94 7.25 -5.01 7.31
N MET A 95 8.02 -4.67 6.29
CA MET A 95 7.53 -4.11 5.03
C MET A 95 6.54 -5.08 4.35
N ASN A 96 6.92 -6.34 4.16
CA ASN A 96 6.06 -7.36 3.54
C ASN A 96 4.76 -7.57 4.31
N TRP A 97 4.81 -7.53 5.64
CA TRP A 97 3.61 -7.65 6.47
C TRP A 97 2.62 -6.49 6.26
N PHE A 98 3.12 -5.26 6.16
CA PHE A 98 2.27 -4.12 5.84
C PHE A 98 1.76 -4.16 4.40
N GLU A 99 2.54 -4.69 3.45
CA GLU A 99 2.11 -4.91 2.07
C GLU A 99 0.90 -5.85 2.01
N GLU A 100 0.99 -7.00 2.69
CA GLU A 100 -0.11 -7.97 2.76
C GLU A 100 -1.36 -7.37 3.41
N LYS A 101 -1.19 -6.63 4.51
CA LYS A 101 -2.31 -5.92 5.15
C LYS A 101 -2.94 -4.87 4.26
N LEU A 102 -2.13 -4.10 3.52
CA LEU A 102 -2.64 -3.09 2.60
C LEU A 102 -3.45 -3.74 1.49
N LEU A 103 -3.01 -4.90 0.99
CA LEU A 103 -3.75 -5.69 0.01
C LEU A 103 -5.11 -6.13 0.56
N GLU A 104 -5.14 -6.70 1.77
CA GLU A 104 -6.39 -7.10 2.43
C GLU A 104 -7.37 -5.93 2.57
N LYS A 105 -6.90 -4.79 3.10
CA LYS A 105 -7.74 -3.58 3.26
C LYS A 105 -8.23 -3.03 1.93
N THR A 106 -7.39 -3.08 0.89
CA THR A 106 -7.76 -2.65 -0.46
C THR A 106 -8.83 -3.56 -1.06
N ILE A 107 -8.74 -4.87 -0.87
CA ILE A 107 -9.76 -5.82 -1.31
C ILE A 107 -11.09 -5.53 -0.61
N GLU A 108 -11.07 -5.27 0.70
CA GLU A 108 -12.28 -4.94 1.46
C GLU A 108 -12.95 -3.67 0.96
N VAL A 109 -12.22 -2.58 0.71
CA VAL A 109 -12.76 -1.34 0.13
C VAL A 109 -13.43 -1.64 -1.23
N LYS A 110 -12.73 -2.37 -2.11
CA LYS A 110 -13.25 -2.73 -3.44
C LYS A 110 -14.55 -3.53 -3.39
N LYS A 111 -14.73 -4.40 -2.38
CA LYS A 111 -15.99 -5.12 -2.18
C LYS A 111 -17.14 -4.15 -1.93
N PHE A 112 -16.96 -3.17 -1.05
CA PHE A 112 -17.99 -2.18 -0.72
C PHE A 112 -18.25 -1.20 -1.87
N GLU A 113 -17.23 -0.78 -2.61
CA GLU A 113 -17.38 0.01 -3.84
C GLU A 113 -18.23 -0.75 -4.86
N LYS A 114 -17.93 -2.03 -5.10
CA LYS A 114 -18.70 -2.85 -6.05
C LYS A 114 -20.14 -3.07 -5.61
N MET A 115 -20.38 -3.21 -4.30
CA MET A 115 -21.73 -3.29 -3.76
C MET A 115 -22.48 -1.97 -3.95
N LYS A 116 -21.83 -0.83 -3.73
CA LYS A 116 -22.42 0.51 -3.94
C LYS A 116 -22.79 0.74 -5.40
N GLU A 117 -21.94 0.35 -6.34
CA GLU A 117 -22.23 0.43 -7.78
C GLU A 117 -23.49 -0.37 -8.15
N LYS A 118 -23.61 -1.61 -7.64
CA LYS A 118 -24.78 -2.45 -7.90
C LYS A 118 -26.06 -1.85 -7.29
N ASP A 119 -25.97 -1.36 -6.05
CA ASP A 119 -27.10 -0.73 -5.35
C ASP A 119 -27.58 0.53 -6.08
N GLN A 120 -26.64 1.34 -6.62
CA GLN A 120 -26.95 2.49 -7.48
C GLN A 120 -27.68 2.10 -8.76
N GLU A 121 -27.20 1.04 -9.42
CA GLU A 121 -27.83 0.54 -10.64
C GLU A 121 -29.26 0.05 -10.37
N HIS A 122 -29.46 -0.72 -9.31
CA HIS A 122 -30.80 -1.18 -8.90
C HIS A 122 -31.73 0.00 -8.59
N TYR A 123 -31.25 0.99 -7.82
CA TYR A 123 -32.02 2.19 -7.52
C TYR A 123 -32.42 2.96 -8.78
N ARG A 124 -31.51 3.07 -9.76
CA ARG A 124 -31.82 3.72 -11.04
C ARG A 124 -32.93 2.98 -11.80
N ILE A 125 -32.82 1.65 -11.91
CA ILE A 125 -33.82 0.83 -12.59
C ILE A 125 -35.20 0.95 -11.90
N GLU A 126 -35.24 0.91 -10.57
CA GLU A 126 -36.49 1.09 -9.81
C GLU A 126 -37.11 2.46 -10.05
N MET A 127 -36.28 3.52 -10.12
CA MET A 127 -36.75 4.86 -10.42
C MET A 127 -37.31 4.98 -11.84
N GLU A 128 -36.63 4.42 -12.84
CA GLU A 128 -37.10 4.39 -14.24
C GLU A 128 -38.44 3.65 -14.35
N GLN A 129 -38.60 2.53 -13.64
CA GLN A 129 -39.86 1.77 -13.61
C GLN A 129 -41.00 2.54 -12.93
N ALA A 130 -40.71 3.23 -11.82
CA ALA A 130 -41.69 4.07 -11.13
C ALA A 130 -42.13 5.26 -11.99
N GLU A 131 -41.20 5.91 -12.69
CA GLU A 131 -41.49 7.00 -13.61
C GLU A 131 -42.33 6.54 -14.81
N ALA A 132 -41.99 5.39 -15.41
CA ALA A 132 -42.79 4.81 -16.49
C ALA A 132 -44.22 4.50 -16.05
N SER A 133 -44.39 3.88 -14.86
CA SER A 133 -45.71 3.57 -14.31
C SER A 133 -46.54 4.83 -14.07
N LEU A 134 -45.93 5.89 -13.52
CA LEU A 134 -46.59 7.18 -13.32
C LEU A 134 -47.04 7.82 -14.65
N MET A 135 -46.22 7.71 -15.70
CA MET A 135 -46.56 8.24 -17.03
C MET A 135 -47.73 7.48 -17.68
N ASP A 136 -47.80 6.17 -17.50
CA ASP A 136 -48.91 5.33 -17.96
C ASP A 136 -50.23 5.68 -17.22
N GLU A 137 -50.18 5.92 -15.91
CA GLU A 137 -51.33 6.38 -15.14
C GLU A 137 -51.81 7.78 -15.59
N LEU A 138 -50.88 8.71 -15.82
CA LEU A 138 -51.19 10.07 -16.29
C LEU A 138 -51.76 10.08 -17.71
N THR A 139 -51.27 9.23 -18.60
CA THR A 139 -51.85 9.10 -19.96
C THR A 139 -53.24 8.51 -19.89
N THR A 140 -53.43 7.39 -19.16
CA THR A 140 -54.74 6.74 -19.00
C THR A 140 -55.79 7.69 -18.42
N SER A 141 -55.46 8.44 -17.37
CA SER A 141 -56.35 9.43 -16.77
C SER A 141 -56.68 10.60 -17.71
N LYS A 142 -55.71 11.10 -18.48
CA LYS A 142 -55.96 12.12 -19.52
C LYS A 142 -56.84 11.61 -20.65
N PHE A 143 -56.66 10.36 -21.08
CA PHE A 143 -57.50 9.73 -22.09
C PHE A 143 -58.94 9.55 -21.59
N HIS A 144 -59.13 9.00 -20.39
CA HIS A 144 -60.46 8.85 -19.78
C HIS A 144 -61.18 10.20 -19.64
N ARG A 145 -60.45 11.26 -19.23
CA ARG A 145 -61.01 12.62 -19.12
C ARG A 145 -61.43 13.21 -20.47
N LYS A 146 -60.80 12.80 -21.57
CA LYS A 146 -61.22 13.19 -22.94
C LYS A 146 -62.43 12.40 -23.44
N GLU A 147 -62.61 11.14 -23.01
CA GLU A 147 -63.75 10.31 -23.41
C GLU A 147 -65.03 10.60 -22.62
N THR A 148 -64.93 10.92 -21.32
CA THR A 148 -66.08 11.28 -20.48
C THR A 148 -66.46 12.77 -20.61
N GLY A 149 -66.28 13.35 -21.79
CA GLY A 149 -66.49 14.77 -22.06
C GLY A 149 -67.82 15.30 -21.53
N TRP A 150 -67.72 16.23 -20.57
CA TRP A 150 -68.40 17.51 -20.64
C TRP A 150 -67.38 18.53 -21.13
#